data_AF-A0ABD4TZG2-F1
#
_entry.id   AF-A0ABD4TZG2-F1
#
_cell.length_a   1.000
_cell.length_b   1.000
_cell.length_c   1.000
_cell.angle_alpha   90.00
_cell.angle_beta   90.00
_cell.angle_gamma   90.00
#
_symmetry.space_group_name_H-M   'P 1'
#
loop_
_entity.id
_entity.type
_entity.pdbx_description
1 polymer ?
#
loop_
_entity_poly.entity_id
_entity_poly.type
_entity_poly.pdbx_seq_one_letter_code
_entity_poly.pdbx_strand_id
1 'polypeptide(L)' 'MANKKQTSKAVASKASKALKDGRSSARTKSIAGSALSQTRKK' A
#
# COMPACT_ATOMS: atom_id res chain seq x y z
N MET A 1 -0.24 14.54 16.61
CA MET A 1 -1.53 14.37 15.91
C MET A 1 -1.39 13.24 14.88
N ALA A 2 -2.31 12.27 14.87
CA ALA A 2 -2.29 11.19 13.87
C ALA A 2 -2.90 11.65 12.53
N ASN A 3 -2.31 11.23 11.42
CA ASN A 3 -2.81 11.54 10.08
C ASN A 3 -4.14 10.79 9.83
N LYS A 4 -5.22 11.54 9.55
CA LYS A 4 -6.55 10.99 9.25
C LYS A 4 -6.77 10.69 7.76
N LYS A 5 -5.86 11.13 6.87
CA LYS A 5 -5.92 10.80 5.44
C LYS A 5 -5.64 9.32 5.25
N GLN A 6 -6.36 8.68 4.33
CA GLN A 6 -6.30 7.24 4.12
C GLN A 6 -6.28 6.92 2.64
N THR A 7 -5.59 5.84 2.31
CA THR A 7 -5.50 5.28 0.97
C THR A 7 -6.82 4.61 0.58
N SER A 8 -7.25 4.83 -0.66
CA SER A 8 -8.47 4.23 -1.19
C SER A 8 -8.33 2.71 -1.40
N LYS A 9 -9.46 2.00 -1.38
CA LYS A 9 -9.50 0.54 -1.54
C LYS A 9 -8.88 0.08 -2.87
N ALA A 10 -9.05 0.86 -3.94
CA ALA A 10 -8.46 0.55 -5.24
C ALA A 10 -6.92 0.60 -5.23
N VAL A 11 -6.35 1.60 -4.56
CA VAL A 11 -4.88 1.73 -4.42
C VAL A 11 -4.32 0.66 -3.49
N ALA A 12 -5.03 0.34 -2.40
CA ALA A 12 -4.69 -0.76 -1.51
C ALA A 12 -4.55 -2.09 -2.28
N SER A 13 -5.53 -2.41 -3.13
CA SER A 13 -5.49 -3.63 -3.95
C SER A 13 -4.30 -3.66 -4.91
N LYS A 14 -3.94 -2.53 -5.52
CA LYS A 14 -2.75 -2.42 -6.39
C LYS A 14 -1.46 -2.60 -5.60
N ALA A 15 -1.36 -1.99 -4.41
CA ALA A 15 -0.21 -2.13 -3.52
C ALA A 15 -0.02 -3.59 -3.05
N SER A 16 -1.10 -4.28 -2.66
CA SER A 16 -1.04 -5.71 -2.32
C SER A 16 -0.55 -6.57 -3.48
N LYS A 17 -0.98 -6.27 -4.71
CA LYS A 17 -0.48 -6.96 -5.91
C LYS A 17 1.00 -6.67 -6.13
N ALA A 18 1.43 -5.42 -5.98
CA ALA A 18 2.83 -5.04 -6.13
C ALA A 18 3.75 -5.73 -5.10
N LEU A 19 3.29 -5.93 -3.86
CA LEU A 19 4.04 -6.70 -2.85
C LEU A 19 4.17 -8.18 -3.21
N LYS A 20 3.13 -8.76 -3.81
CA LYS A 20 3.06 -10.18 -4.19
C LYS A 20 3.70 -10.47 -5.55
N ASP A 21 3.89 -9.47 -6.40
CA ASP A 21 4.57 -9.64 -7.69
C ASP A 21 6.07 -9.86 -7.46
N GLY A 22 6.58 -11.02 -7.87
CA GLY A 22 7.98 -11.41 -7.77
C GLY A 22 8.93 -10.52 -8.57
N ARG A 23 8.40 -9.73 -9.53
CA ARG A 23 9.17 -8.80 -10.37
C ARG A 23 9.26 -7.38 -9.79
N SER A 24 8.55 -7.09 -8.71
CA SER A 24 8.58 -5.76 -8.09
C SER A 24 9.91 -5.48 -7.40
N SER A 25 10.51 -4.32 -7.72
CA SER A 25 11.73 -3.84 -7.06
C SER A 25 11.54 -3.60 -5.56
N ALA A 26 12.62 -3.61 -4.79
CA ALA A 26 12.60 -3.32 -3.35
C ALA A 26 11.97 -1.96 -3.03
N ARG A 27 12.24 -0.95 -3.88
CA ARG A 27 11.66 0.39 -3.76
C ARG A 27 10.15 0.37 -3.92
N THR A 28 9.65 -0.34 -4.94
CA THR A 28 8.21 -0.50 -5.19
C THR A 28 7.52 -1.19 -4.02
N LYS A 29 8.16 -2.24 -3.45
CA LYS A 29 7.62 -2.96 -2.29
C LYS A 29 7.53 -2.07 -1.05
N SER A 30 8.54 -1.24 -0.79
CA SER A 30 8.52 -0.28 0.33
C SER A 30 7.39 0.75 0.20
N ILE A 31 7.20 1.32 -1.00
CA ILE A 31 6.12 2.26 -1.28
C ILE A 31 4.75 1.58 -1.12
N ALA A 32 4.61 0.35 -1.63
CA ALA A 32 3.38 -0.42 -1.50
C ALA A 32 3.03 -0.75 -0.04
N GLY A 33 4.03 -1.11 0.77
CA GLY A 33 3.87 -1.32 2.22
C GLY A 33 3.39 -0.05 2.93
N SER A 34 3.99 1.10 2.62
CA SER A 34 3.56 2.40 3.17
C SER A 34 2.11 2.73 2.79
N ALA A 35 1.75 2.51 1.52
CA ALA A 35 0.38 2.76 1.04
C ALA A 35 -0.65 1.85 1.76
N LEU A 36 -0.30 0.58 2.01
CA LEU A 36 -1.13 -0.38 2.74
C LEU A 36 -1.32 -0.04 4.22
N SER A 37 -0.27 0.43 4.89
CA SER A 37 -0.35 0.89 6.27
C SER A 37 -1.32 2.05 6.46
N GLN A 38 -1.59 2.81 5.40
CA GLN A 38 -2.51 3.96 5.40
C GLN A 38 -3.92 3.59 4.91
N THR A 39 -4.24 2.30 4.77
CA THR A 39 -5.56 1.87 4.29
C THR A 39 -6.59 1.86 5.41
N ARG A 40 -7.84 2.18 5.06
CA ARG A 40 -8.96 2.12 6.01
C ARG A 40 -9.14 0.70 6.52
N LYS A 41 -9.07 0.52 7.85
CA LYS A 41 -9.53 -0.69 8.51
C LYS A 41 -11.05 -0.79 8.32
N LYS A 42 -11.53 -2.00 8.06
CA LYS A 42 -12.96 -2.28 7.93
C LYS A 42 -13.60 -2.36 9.30
#